data_AF-A0A0U3T009-F1
#
_entry.id   AF-A0A0U3T009-F1
#
_cell.length_a   1.000
_cell.length_b   1.000
_cell.length_c   1.000
_cell.angle_alpha   90.00
_cell.angle_beta   90.00
_cell.angle_gamma   90.00
#
_symmetry.space_group_name_H-M   'P 1'
#
loop_
_entity.id
_entity.type
_entity.pdbx_description
1 polymer ?
#
loop_
_entity_poly.entity_id
_entity_poly.type
_entity_poly.pdbx_seq_one_letter_code
_entity_poly.pdbx_strand_id
1 'polypeptide(L)'
;MTVLGLWFCGGVFLDGWAHNHLDSALETFFTPWHAVMYSGFAACGLALLLSAWMNRRKGFAWERSLPPGYMPSLAGAGVFAAGGAFDMFWHLTFGIEKNVEALLSPAHLVLAVGAVLVLSGPFRAAWRNPEPPRGLVASLPMILSMAFAVSIVSFMTQFAHPVRHLAVGAKPAAAMADLEQGRAVAGFIFQLSFLTGLALLAVRRWGKTLPMGTFAIVFGVNMLGMSFMSDEQRLVIGAALAGLFADLELRRLSPSPERPRAFRTFAAEAPAAYALAVFVSLMATAKLWWSVHMWTGTIAMAGIAGLFLSCLSLPPKMPDGVR
;
A
#
# COMPACT_ATOMS: atom_id res chain seq x y z
N MET A 1 -5.89 17.17 -5.53
CA MET A 1 -4.83 16.16 -5.39
C MET A 1 -5.35 14.73 -5.36
N THR A 2 -6.28 14.34 -4.49
CA THR A 2 -6.75 12.94 -4.42
C THR A 2 -7.30 12.39 -5.73
N VAL A 3 -8.12 13.16 -6.47
CA VAL A 3 -8.63 12.75 -7.78
C VAL A 3 -7.51 12.55 -8.81
N LEU A 4 -6.53 13.48 -8.85
CA LEU A 4 -5.35 13.34 -9.72
C LEU A 4 -4.47 12.15 -9.29
N GLY A 5 -4.40 11.89 -7.99
CA GLY A 5 -3.70 10.73 -7.43
C GLY A 5 -4.36 9.41 -7.81
N LEU A 6 -5.69 9.38 -7.94
CA LEU A 6 -6.40 8.21 -8.47
C LEU A 6 -6.03 7.95 -9.93
N TRP A 7 -5.97 8.99 -10.77
CA TRP A 7 -5.50 8.85 -12.15
C TRP A 7 -4.06 8.32 -12.17
N PHE A 8 -3.16 8.96 -11.44
CA PHE A 8 -1.76 8.55 -11.41
C PHE A 8 -1.59 7.10 -10.91
N CYS A 9 -2.16 6.77 -9.76
CA CYS A 9 -2.06 5.42 -9.18
C CYS A 9 -2.77 4.38 -10.06
N GLY A 10 -3.95 4.70 -10.61
CA GLY A 10 -4.65 3.83 -11.56
C GLY A 10 -3.85 3.57 -12.82
N GLY A 11 -3.12 4.58 -13.32
CA GLY A 11 -2.19 4.43 -14.44
C GLY A 11 -1.06 3.44 -14.16
N VAL A 12 -0.49 3.45 -12.94
CA VAL A 12 0.54 2.47 -12.51
C VAL A 12 -0.02 1.03 -12.56
N PHE A 13 -1.22 0.82 -12.04
CA PHE A 13 -1.85 -0.51 -12.05
C PHE A 13 -2.29 -0.94 -13.46
N LEU A 14 -2.72 -0.01 -14.30
CA LEU A 14 -3.01 -0.26 -15.71
C LEU A 14 -1.75 -0.72 -16.46
N ASP A 15 -0.64 -0.05 -16.21
CA ASP A 15 0.66 -0.38 -16.78
C ASP A 15 1.15 -1.77 -16.33
N GLY A 16 1.11 -2.05 -15.03
CA GLY A 16 1.41 -3.38 -14.52
C GLY A 16 0.47 -4.47 -15.03
N TRP A 17 -0.80 -4.15 -15.30
CA TRP A 17 -1.72 -5.09 -15.95
C TRP A 17 -1.27 -5.41 -17.38
N ALA A 18 -0.83 -4.41 -18.16
CA ALA A 18 -0.27 -4.65 -19.50
C ALA A 18 0.91 -5.62 -19.46
N HIS A 19 1.87 -5.38 -18.56
CA HIS A 19 3.05 -6.23 -18.42
C HIS A 19 2.73 -7.69 -18.06
N ASN A 20 1.56 -7.96 -17.49
CA ASN A 20 1.14 -9.31 -17.13
C ASN A 20 0.34 -10.03 -18.22
N HIS A 21 -0.38 -9.29 -19.06
CA HIS A 21 -1.37 -9.85 -19.98
C HIS A 21 -1.02 -9.68 -21.46
N LEU A 22 -0.21 -8.68 -21.78
CA LEU A 22 0.24 -8.43 -23.14
C LEU A 22 1.63 -9.04 -23.29
N ASP A 23 1.83 -9.78 -24.38
CA ASP A 23 3.13 -10.35 -24.74
C ASP A 23 4.22 -9.27 -24.70
N SER A 24 5.46 -9.66 -24.43
CA SER A 24 6.61 -8.76 -24.26
C SER A 24 6.94 -7.86 -25.47
N ALA A 25 6.15 -7.91 -26.55
CA ALA A 25 6.20 -7.03 -27.72
C ALA A 25 5.93 -5.53 -27.43
N LEU A 26 5.77 -5.13 -26.17
CA LEU A 26 5.90 -3.74 -25.72
C LEU A 26 7.40 -3.31 -25.62
N GLU A 27 8.22 -3.65 -26.62
CA GLU A 27 9.68 -3.42 -26.71
C GLU A 27 10.06 -1.93 -26.88
N THR A 28 9.25 -0.99 -26.37
CA THR A 28 9.62 0.43 -26.38
C THR A 28 9.26 1.10 -25.07
N PHE A 29 10.08 2.08 -24.67
CA PHE A 29 9.87 2.89 -23.47
C PHE A 29 8.53 3.66 -23.50
N PHE A 30 7.97 3.91 -24.67
CA PHE A 30 6.73 4.69 -24.83
C PHE A 30 5.57 3.80 -25.25
N THR A 31 4.79 3.37 -24.26
CA THR A 31 3.53 2.66 -24.49
C THR A 31 2.35 3.59 -24.16
N PRO A 32 1.14 3.35 -24.70
CA PRO A 32 -0.01 4.14 -24.27
C PRO A 32 -0.36 3.96 -22.77
N TRP A 33 0.17 2.93 -22.10
CA TRP A 33 -0.07 2.60 -20.70
C TRP A 33 0.84 3.47 -19.82
N HIS A 34 2.11 3.58 -20.20
CA HIS A 34 3.00 4.63 -19.72
C HIS A 34 2.39 6.01 -19.93
N ALA A 35 1.76 6.28 -21.08
CA ALA A 35 1.14 7.58 -21.33
C ALA A 35 0.02 7.91 -20.32
N VAL A 36 -0.82 6.93 -19.94
CA VAL A 36 -1.84 7.11 -18.88
C VAL A 36 -1.18 7.39 -17.52
N MET A 37 -0.14 6.64 -17.15
CA MET A 37 0.61 6.85 -15.92
C MET A 37 1.27 8.25 -15.88
N TYR A 38 2.06 8.58 -16.91
CA TYR A 38 2.81 9.83 -17.00
C TYR A 38 1.90 11.05 -17.10
N SER A 39 0.73 10.94 -17.76
CA SER A 39 -0.25 12.04 -17.79
C SER A 39 -0.90 12.28 -16.41
N GLY A 40 -1.22 11.22 -15.67
CA GLY A 40 -1.70 11.33 -14.28
C GLY A 40 -0.65 11.94 -13.35
N PHE A 41 0.61 11.51 -13.49
CA PHE A 41 1.76 12.12 -12.82
C PHE A 41 1.90 13.61 -13.17
N ALA A 42 1.90 13.95 -14.46
CA ALA A 42 2.06 15.32 -14.94
C ALA A 42 0.95 16.21 -14.40
N ALA A 43 -0.30 15.75 -14.37
CA ALA A 43 -1.42 16.47 -13.78
C ALA A 43 -1.18 16.75 -12.27
N CYS A 44 -0.68 15.77 -11.52
CA CYS A 44 -0.30 15.95 -10.11
C CYS A 44 0.84 16.99 -9.95
N GLY A 45 1.92 16.85 -10.72
CA GLY A 45 3.09 17.73 -10.68
C GLY A 45 2.74 19.17 -11.05
N LEU A 46 2.01 19.37 -12.15
CA LEU A 46 1.56 20.69 -12.60
C LEU A 46 0.64 21.34 -11.57
N ALA A 47 -0.30 20.61 -10.98
CA ALA A 47 -1.17 21.16 -9.94
C ALA A 47 -0.37 21.67 -8.73
N LEU A 48 0.65 20.93 -8.30
CA LEU A 48 1.53 21.33 -7.20
C LEU A 48 2.40 22.54 -7.57
N LEU A 49 3.04 22.50 -8.74
CA LEU A 49 3.92 23.57 -9.23
C LEU A 49 3.15 24.88 -9.44
N LEU A 50 2.01 24.83 -10.12
CA LEU A 50 1.17 26.00 -10.37
C LEU A 50 0.64 26.58 -9.07
N SER A 51 0.15 25.74 -8.14
CA SER A 51 -0.29 26.20 -6.82
C SER A 51 0.85 26.89 -6.05
N ALA A 52 2.04 26.30 -6.09
CA ALA A 52 3.20 26.87 -5.40
C ALA A 52 3.63 28.20 -6.01
N TRP A 53 3.67 28.28 -7.34
CA TRP A 53 4.03 29.48 -8.08
C TRP A 53 3.00 30.61 -7.90
N MET A 54 1.70 30.30 -7.93
CA MET A 54 0.64 31.27 -7.66
C MET A 54 0.77 31.84 -6.25
N ASN A 55 1.08 31.01 -5.25
CA ASN A 55 1.29 31.48 -3.88
C ASN A 55 2.62 32.23 -3.70
N ARG A 56 3.66 31.92 -4.50
CA ARG A 56 4.85 32.79 -4.59
C ARG A 56 4.50 34.17 -5.09
N ARG A 57 3.71 34.28 -6.16
CA ARG A 57 3.26 35.58 -6.71
C ARG A 57 2.43 36.39 -5.72
N LYS A 58 1.76 35.73 -4.78
CA LYS A 58 1.02 36.37 -3.67
C LYS A 58 1.90 36.75 -2.46
N GLY A 59 3.21 36.56 -2.52
CA GLY A 59 4.16 37.01 -1.49
C GLY A 59 4.41 36.02 -0.34
N PHE A 60 3.90 34.79 -0.39
CA PHE A 60 4.27 33.78 0.62
C PHE A 60 5.78 33.44 0.49
N ALA A 61 6.41 32.83 1.50
CA ALA A 61 7.77 32.25 1.42
C ALA A 61 7.81 30.82 0.83
N TRP A 62 8.94 30.37 0.25
CA TRP A 62 9.08 29.05 -0.43
C TRP A 62 8.49 27.88 0.35
N GLU A 63 8.76 27.82 1.63
CA GLU A 63 8.36 26.73 2.53
C GLU A 63 6.83 26.72 2.79
N ARG A 64 6.16 27.83 2.46
CA ARG A 64 4.73 28.10 2.66
C ARG A 64 3.98 28.31 1.35
N SER A 65 4.54 27.97 0.18
CA SER A 65 3.79 28.01 -1.10
C SER A 65 2.64 27.03 -1.13
N LEU A 66 2.75 25.94 -0.38
CA LEU A 66 1.79 24.85 -0.40
C LEU A 66 1.23 24.64 1.01
N PRO A 67 0.02 24.06 1.13
CA PRO A 67 -0.50 23.68 2.43
C PRO A 67 0.49 22.76 3.18
N PRO A 68 0.54 22.84 4.52
CA PRO A 68 1.41 21.97 5.32
C PRO A 68 1.28 20.50 4.92
N GLY A 69 2.42 19.84 4.68
CA GLY A 69 2.47 18.43 4.25
C GLY A 69 2.61 18.19 2.74
N TYR A 70 2.40 19.21 1.89
CA TYR A 70 2.51 19.10 0.44
C TYR A 70 3.89 19.45 -0.14
N MET A 71 4.77 20.14 0.58
CA MET A 71 6.14 20.39 0.12
C MET A 71 6.89 19.09 -0.24
N PRO A 72 6.81 18.00 0.55
CA PRO A 72 7.38 16.72 0.14
C PRO A 72 6.69 16.09 -1.09
N SER A 73 5.43 16.41 -1.39
CA SER A 73 4.78 15.97 -2.65
C SER A 73 5.38 16.69 -3.84
N LEU A 74 5.69 17.98 -3.71
CA LEU A 74 6.35 18.74 -4.76
C LEU A 74 7.78 18.23 -4.99
N ALA A 75 8.53 17.95 -3.92
CA ALA A 75 9.83 17.30 -4.02
C ALA A 75 9.72 15.91 -4.67
N GLY A 76 8.73 15.11 -4.26
CA GLY A 76 8.42 13.82 -4.85
C GLY A 76 8.13 13.89 -6.34
N ALA A 77 7.46 14.94 -6.80
CA ALA A 77 7.22 15.16 -8.23
C ALA A 77 8.52 15.39 -9.00
N GLY A 78 9.47 16.13 -8.41
CA GLY A 78 10.83 16.29 -8.95
C GLY A 78 11.61 14.98 -8.96
N VAL A 79 11.54 14.19 -7.88
CA VAL A 79 12.16 12.85 -7.80
C VAL A 79 11.60 11.92 -8.86
N PHE A 80 10.28 11.90 -9.07
CA PHE A 80 9.65 11.06 -10.09
C PHE A 80 10.05 11.50 -11.50
N ALA A 81 10.08 12.81 -11.79
CA ALA A 81 10.53 13.32 -13.08
C ALA A 81 12.00 12.93 -13.37
N ALA A 82 12.89 13.10 -12.39
CA ALA A 82 14.27 12.66 -12.49
C ALA A 82 14.37 11.13 -12.64
N GLY A 83 13.54 10.39 -11.90
CA GLY A 83 13.40 8.95 -11.98
C GLY A 83 13.03 8.48 -13.39
N GLY A 84 12.09 9.14 -14.07
CA GLY A 84 11.70 8.77 -15.44
C GLY A 84 12.80 9.00 -16.46
N ALA A 85 13.57 10.10 -16.33
CA ALA A 85 14.75 10.33 -17.17
C ALA A 85 15.86 9.30 -16.87
N PHE A 86 16.05 8.96 -15.59
CA PHE A 86 17.00 7.95 -15.16
C PHE A 86 16.59 6.55 -15.66
N ASP A 87 15.31 6.21 -15.64
CA ASP A 87 14.74 4.96 -16.14
C ASP A 87 14.97 4.78 -17.63
N MET A 88 14.72 5.83 -18.42
CA MET A 88 15.05 5.84 -19.84
C MET A 88 16.56 5.62 -20.07
N PHE A 89 17.41 6.34 -19.34
CA PHE A 89 18.86 6.16 -19.43
C PHE A 89 19.30 4.74 -19.04
N TRP A 90 18.69 4.20 -17.99
CA TRP A 90 18.99 2.88 -17.45
C TRP A 90 18.66 1.79 -18.47
N HIS A 91 17.48 1.85 -19.08
CA HIS A 91 17.10 0.92 -20.14
C HIS A 91 17.98 1.02 -21.39
N LEU A 92 18.41 2.22 -21.78
CA LEU A 92 19.33 2.41 -22.90
C LEU A 92 20.72 1.83 -22.64
N THR A 93 21.13 1.76 -21.37
CA THR A 93 22.49 1.33 -20.98
C THR A 93 22.53 -0.16 -20.65
N PHE A 94 21.53 -0.68 -19.94
CA PHE A 94 21.51 -2.04 -19.38
C PHE A 94 20.42 -2.95 -19.96
N GLY A 95 19.56 -2.42 -20.84
CA GLY A 95 18.41 -3.14 -21.37
C GLY A 95 17.17 -3.07 -20.46
N ILE A 96 16.09 -3.70 -20.91
CA ILE A 96 14.82 -3.77 -20.17
C ILE A 96 14.85 -4.96 -19.21
N GLU A 97 14.66 -4.70 -17.92
CA GLU A 97 14.62 -5.73 -16.88
C GLU A 97 13.44 -6.69 -17.04
N LYS A 98 13.61 -7.93 -16.58
CA LYS A 98 12.57 -8.97 -16.64
C LYS A 98 12.25 -9.52 -15.27
N ASN A 99 11.02 -10.01 -15.10
CA ASN A 99 10.57 -10.66 -13.86
C ASN A 99 10.72 -9.73 -12.64
N VAL A 100 11.29 -10.24 -11.55
CA VAL A 100 11.46 -9.49 -10.28
C VAL A 100 12.43 -8.31 -10.45
N GLU A 101 13.37 -8.36 -11.39
CA GLU A 101 14.33 -7.27 -11.62
C GLU A 101 13.64 -5.97 -12.03
N ALA A 102 12.56 -6.04 -12.79
CA ALA A 102 11.78 -4.85 -13.18
C ALA A 102 11.22 -4.10 -11.96
N LEU A 103 10.95 -4.79 -10.86
CA LEU A 103 10.43 -4.18 -9.63
C LEU A 103 11.53 -3.62 -8.72
N LEU A 104 12.74 -4.19 -8.83
CA LEU A 104 13.87 -3.89 -7.96
C LEU A 104 14.96 -3.04 -8.63
N SER A 105 14.79 -2.69 -9.91
CA SER A 105 15.75 -1.86 -10.62
C SER A 105 15.91 -0.51 -9.89
N PRO A 106 17.13 0.04 -9.85
CA PRO A 106 17.36 1.32 -9.18
C PRO A 106 16.44 2.44 -9.70
N ALA A 107 16.17 2.45 -11.00
CA ALA A 107 15.32 3.46 -11.61
C ALA A 107 13.84 3.34 -11.19
N HIS A 108 13.27 2.13 -11.21
CA HIS A 108 11.90 1.90 -10.76
C HIS A 108 11.73 2.18 -9.26
N LEU A 109 12.76 1.92 -8.44
CA LEU A 109 12.73 2.28 -7.01
C LEU A 109 12.72 3.80 -6.80
N VAL A 110 13.47 4.58 -7.59
CA VAL A 110 13.41 6.06 -7.54
C VAL A 110 12.02 6.56 -7.94
N LEU A 111 11.44 5.99 -9.01
CA LEU A 111 10.06 6.28 -9.42
C LEU A 111 9.06 5.96 -8.30
N ALA A 112 9.18 4.78 -7.66
CA ALA A 112 8.31 4.39 -6.56
C ALA A 112 8.39 5.36 -5.37
N VAL A 113 9.60 5.79 -4.99
CA VAL A 113 9.81 6.79 -3.93
C VAL A 113 9.14 8.12 -4.30
N GLY A 114 9.35 8.60 -5.53
CA GLY A 114 8.70 9.81 -6.04
C GLY A 114 7.17 9.70 -6.00
N ALA A 115 6.61 8.57 -6.45
CA ALA A 115 5.18 8.31 -6.47
C ALA A 115 4.57 8.30 -5.07
N VAL A 116 5.19 7.60 -4.12
CA VAL A 116 4.73 7.57 -2.70
C VAL A 116 4.77 8.98 -2.11
N LEU A 117 5.83 9.76 -2.35
CA LEU A 117 5.92 11.13 -1.85
C LEU A 117 4.81 12.03 -2.40
N VAL A 118 4.51 11.93 -3.70
CA VAL A 118 3.39 12.65 -4.34
C VAL A 118 2.06 12.24 -3.72
N LEU A 119 1.75 10.94 -3.72
CA LEU A 119 0.44 10.38 -3.37
C LEU A 119 0.11 10.46 -1.88
N SER A 120 1.12 10.47 -1.00
CA SER A 120 0.92 10.61 0.46
C SER A 120 0.72 12.06 0.95
N GLY A 121 0.61 13.04 0.03
CA GLY A 121 0.39 14.45 0.35
C GLY A 121 -0.82 14.72 1.25
N PRO A 122 -2.05 14.31 0.87
CA PRO A 122 -3.23 14.48 1.70
C PRO A 122 -3.12 13.80 3.08
N PHE A 123 -2.50 12.61 3.16
CA PHE A 123 -2.24 11.94 4.43
C PHE A 123 -1.33 12.78 5.35
N ARG A 124 -0.20 13.28 4.84
CA ARG A 124 0.71 14.14 5.62
C ARG A 124 0.07 15.47 6.01
N ALA A 125 -0.80 16.02 5.16
CA ALA A 125 -1.55 17.23 5.48
C ALA A 125 -2.54 16.99 6.64
N ALA A 126 -3.29 15.88 6.60
CA ALA A 126 -4.18 15.49 7.68
C ALA A 126 -3.41 15.19 8.98
N TRP A 127 -2.22 14.58 8.89
CA TRP A 127 -1.38 14.29 10.06
C TRP A 127 -1.00 15.57 10.84
N ARG A 128 -0.68 16.63 10.11
CA ARG A 128 -0.28 17.95 10.65
C ARG A 128 -1.46 18.80 11.12
N ASN A 129 -2.69 18.41 10.78
CA ASN A 129 -3.87 19.14 11.22
C ASN A 129 -4.19 18.76 12.68
N PRO A 130 -4.26 19.72 13.63
CA PRO A 130 -4.66 19.43 15.00
C PRO A 130 -6.08 18.89 15.09
N GLU A 131 -6.98 19.32 14.20
CA GLU A 131 -8.36 18.86 14.15
C GLU A 131 -8.55 17.82 13.03
N PRO A 132 -8.80 16.55 13.37
CA PRO A 132 -9.03 15.54 12.35
C PRO A 132 -10.33 15.84 11.58
N PRO A 133 -10.40 15.52 10.27
CA PRO A 133 -11.63 15.65 9.51
C PRO A 133 -12.77 14.85 10.17
N ARG A 134 -13.96 15.44 10.25
CA ARG A 134 -15.11 14.78 10.87
C ARG A 134 -15.94 14.03 9.82
N GLY A 135 -16.10 12.73 10.04
CA GLY A 135 -16.90 11.86 9.16
C GLY A 135 -16.10 11.29 7.97
N LEU A 136 -16.72 10.33 7.28
CA LEU A 136 -16.08 9.57 6.20
C LEU A 136 -15.70 10.46 5.01
N VAL A 137 -16.65 11.25 4.50
CA VAL A 137 -16.45 12.08 3.29
C VAL A 137 -15.30 13.08 3.47
N ALA A 138 -15.25 13.77 4.61
CA ALA A 138 -14.17 14.71 4.92
C ALA A 138 -12.81 14.03 5.09
N SER A 139 -12.80 12.75 5.47
CA SER A 139 -11.58 11.94 5.64
C SER A 139 -11.13 11.25 4.35
N LEU A 140 -11.95 11.18 3.30
CA LEU A 140 -11.62 10.50 2.05
C LEU A 140 -10.27 10.91 1.45
N PRO A 141 -9.88 12.21 1.42
CA PRO A 141 -8.57 12.57 0.90
C PRO A 141 -7.42 11.88 1.62
N MET A 142 -7.48 11.79 2.95
CA MET A 142 -6.49 11.11 3.78
C MET A 142 -6.53 9.59 3.56
N ILE A 143 -7.73 9.00 3.60
CA ILE A 143 -7.93 7.55 3.48
C ILE A 143 -7.47 7.04 2.11
N LEU A 144 -7.87 7.72 1.03
CA LEU A 144 -7.43 7.36 -0.32
C LEU A 144 -5.93 7.61 -0.53
N SER A 145 -5.37 8.66 0.08
CA SER A 145 -3.93 8.90 0.07
C SER A 145 -3.14 7.79 0.76
N MET A 146 -3.66 7.24 1.87
CA MET A 146 -3.11 6.04 2.50
C MET A 146 -3.21 4.83 1.58
N ALA A 147 -4.40 4.59 1.01
CA ALA A 147 -4.63 3.48 0.10
C ALA A 147 -3.68 3.50 -1.10
N PHE A 148 -3.50 4.65 -1.75
CA PHE A 148 -2.59 4.79 -2.89
C PHE A 148 -1.13 4.57 -2.47
N ALA A 149 -0.68 5.15 -1.36
CA ALA A 149 0.70 4.98 -0.89
C ALA A 149 1.02 3.51 -0.59
N VAL A 150 0.11 2.79 0.09
CA VAL A 150 0.23 1.34 0.30
C VAL A 150 0.25 0.60 -1.01
N SER A 151 -0.66 0.94 -1.93
CA SER A 151 -0.80 0.24 -3.20
C SER A 151 0.43 0.34 -4.06
N ILE A 152 1.13 1.47 -4.07
CA ILE A 152 2.44 1.57 -4.74
C ILE A 152 3.47 0.63 -4.10
N VAL A 153 3.52 0.53 -2.77
CA VAL A 153 4.46 -0.39 -2.11
C VAL A 153 4.08 -1.86 -2.35
N SER A 154 2.79 -2.20 -2.30
CA SER A 154 2.30 -3.54 -2.66
C SER A 154 2.59 -3.88 -4.12
N PHE A 155 2.50 -2.92 -5.03
CA PHE A 155 2.90 -3.08 -6.43
C PHE A 155 4.40 -3.41 -6.55
N MET A 156 5.27 -2.63 -5.91
CA MET A 156 6.72 -2.88 -5.98
C MET A 156 7.12 -4.19 -5.32
N THR A 157 6.37 -4.60 -4.30
CA THR A 157 6.59 -5.86 -3.57
C THR A 157 5.65 -6.98 -4.03
N GLN A 158 5.11 -6.88 -5.25
CA GLN A 158 4.11 -7.83 -5.74
C GLN A 158 4.65 -9.26 -5.88
N PHE A 159 5.96 -9.42 -6.04
CA PHE A 159 6.66 -10.70 -5.96
C PHE A 159 6.55 -11.38 -4.59
N ALA A 160 5.99 -10.71 -3.58
CA ALA A 160 5.69 -11.24 -2.26
C ALA A 160 4.18 -11.13 -1.96
N HIS A 161 3.32 -10.85 -2.95
CA HIS A 161 1.91 -10.60 -2.71
C HIS A 161 1.05 -11.88 -2.77
N PRO A 162 0.08 -12.07 -1.85
CA PRO A 162 -0.79 -13.25 -1.81
C PRO A 162 -1.49 -13.61 -3.12
N VAL A 163 -1.80 -12.59 -3.93
CA VAL A 163 -2.52 -12.77 -5.20
C VAL A 163 -1.61 -13.25 -6.33
N ARG A 164 -0.28 -13.08 -6.21
CA ARG A 164 0.68 -13.62 -7.19
C ARG A 164 1.09 -15.06 -6.85
N HIS A 165 1.22 -15.36 -5.57
CA HIS A 165 1.62 -16.69 -5.06
C HIS A 165 0.41 -17.46 -4.59
N LEU A 166 -0.51 -17.69 -5.51
CA LEU A 166 -1.83 -18.19 -5.18
C LEU A 166 -1.77 -19.53 -4.45
N ALA A 167 -2.51 -19.60 -3.35
CA ALA A 167 -2.83 -20.82 -2.65
C ALA A 167 -3.81 -21.73 -3.43
N VAL A 168 -4.16 -21.33 -4.65
CA VAL A 168 -5.13 -21.96 -5.55
C VAL A 168 -4.45 -22.29 -6.89
N GLY A 169 -5.04 -23.21 -7.64
CA GLY A 169 -4.47 -23.72 -8.89
C GLY A 169 -3.74 -25.05 -8.69
N ALA A 170 -2.78 -25.34 -9.57
CA ALA A 170 -2.02 -26.59 -9.51
C ALA A 170 -1.08 -26.60 -8.30
N LYS A 171 -1.17 -27.67 -7.50
CA LYS A 171 -0.23 -27.89 -6.40
C LYS A 171 1.20 -27.94 -6.94
N PRO A 172 2.20 -27.30 -6.29
CA PRO A 172 3.59 -27.38 -6.71
C PRO A 172 4.08 -28.83 -6.83
N ALA A 173 4.98 -29.06 -7.79
CA ALA A 173 5.67 -30.35 -7.92
C ALA A 173 6.45 -30.66 -6.63
N ALA A 174 6.51 -31.95 -6.26
CA ALA A 174 7.09 -32.38 -4.98
C ALA A 174 8.53 -31.85 -4.76
N ALA A 175 9.34 -31.79 -5.81
CA ALA A 175 10.71 -31.28 -5.76
C ALA A 175 10.82 -29.79 -5.39
N MET A 176 9.79 -28.99 -5.67
CA MET A 176 9.75 -27.55 -5.41
C MET A 176 8.77 -27.17 -4.30
N ALA A 177 8.14 -28.16 -3.65
CA ALA A 177 7.05 -27.91 -2.72
C ALA A 177 7.47 -27.02 -1.55
N ASP A 178 8.59 -27.32 -0.90
CA ASP A 178 9.06 -26.55 0.27
C ASP A 178 9.41 -25.10 -0.09
N LEU A 179 10.10 -24.90 -1.22
CA LEU A 179 10.47 -23.57 -1.71
C LEU A 179 9.24 -22.70 -2.02
N GLU A 180 8.28 -23.23 -2.78
CA GLU A 180 7.08 -22.49 -3.18
C GLU A 180 6.14 -22.24 -2.00
N GLN A 181 6.00 -23.21 -1.10
CA GLN A 181 5.26 -23.05 0.16
C GLN A 181 5.91 -21.96 1.03
N GLY A 182 7.22 -22.03 1.24
CA GLY A 182 7.97 -21.07 2.04
C GLY A 182 7.87 -19.65 1.48
N ARG A 183 8.05 -19.47 0.16
CA ARG A 183 7.89 -18.18 -0.52
C ARG A 183 6.50 -17.59 -0.34
N ALA A 184 5.46 -18.41 -0.54
CA ALA A 184 4.10 -17.93 -0.48
C ALA A 184 3.69 -17.56 0.96
N VAL A 185 4.07 -18.36 1.97
CA VAL A 185 3.85 -18.03 3.39
C VAL A 185 4.62 -16.77 3.81
N ALA A 186 5.91 -16.68 3.46
CA ALA A 186 6.75 -15.53 3.79
C ALA A 186 6.21 -14.24 3.15
N GLY A 187 5.81 -14.29 1.88
CA GLY A 187 5.21 -13.16 1.19
C GLY A 187 3.90 -12.71 1.84
N PHE A 188 3.04 -13.65 2.22
CA PHE A 188 1.78 -13.36 2.91
C PHE A 188 2.02 -12.61 4.23
N ILE A 189 2.92 -13.12 5.08
CA ILE A 189 3.27 -12.49 6.35
C ILE A 189 3.90 -11.11 6.12
N PHE A 190 4.77 -10.97 5.13
CA PHE A 190 5.41 -9.70 4.78
C PHE A 190 4.39 -8.63 4.39
N GLN A 191 3.46 -8.93 3.48
CA GLN A 191 2.43 -7.97 3.05
C GLN A 191 1.50 -7.56 4.19
N LEU A 192 1.07 -8.52 5.02
CA LEU A 192 0.21 -8.22 6.16
C LEU A 192 0.94 -7.41 7.23
N SER A 193 2.24 -7.63 7.42
CA SER A 193 3.07 -6.80 8.29
C SER A 193 3.12 -5.36 7.80
N PHE A 194 3.28 -5.15 6.49
CA PHE A 194 3.29 -3.81 5.90
C PHE A 194 1.95 -3.09 6.05
N LEU A 195 0.84 -3.75 5.68
CA LEU A 195 -0.52 -3.23 5.84
C LEU A 195 -0.84 -2.90 7.31
N THR A 196 -0.49 -3.80 8.23
CA THR A 196 -0.69 -3.62 9.66
C THR A 196 0.15 -2.46 10.19
N GLY A 197 1.40 -2.33 9.76
CA GLY A 197 2.27 -1.22 10.16
C GLY A 197 1.65 0.15 9.86
N LEU A 198 1.09 0.33 8.65
CA LEU A 198 0.39 1.58 8.33
C LEU A 198 -0.91 1.74 9.14
N ALA A 199 -1.67 0.66 9.31
CA ALA A 199 -2.90 0.70 10.09
C ALA A 199 -2.61 1.14 11.54
N LEU A 200 -1.58 0.58 12.17
CA LEU A 200 -1.15 0.96 13.52
C LEU A 200 -0.66 2.41 13.59
N LEU A 201 0.04 2.91 12.56
CA LEU A 201 0.43 4.32 12.47
C LEU A 201 -0.80 5.23 12.48
N ALA A 202 -1.84 4.90 11.72
CA ALA A 202 -3.09 5.66 11.66
C ALA A 202 -3.89 5.55 12.97
N VAL A 203 -4.05 4.34 13.51
CA VAL A 203 -4.73 4.11 14.79
C VAL A 203 -4.03 4.87 15.92
N ARG A 204 -2.69 4.88 15.95
CA ARG A 204 -1.95 5.63 16.97
C ARG A 204 -2.26 7.12 16.92
N ARG A 205 -2.37 7.70 15.72
CA ARG A 205 -2.55 9.14 15.52
C ARG A 205 -3.99 9.62 15.74
N TRP A 206 -4.96 8.83 15.29
CA TRP A 206 -6.36 9.25 15.23
C TRP A 206 -7.27 8.38 16.07
N GLY A 207 -6.88 7.14 16.41
CA GLY A 207 -7.68 6.22 17.21
C GLY A 207 -9.12 6.14 16.71
N LYS A 208 -10.08 6.26 17.63
CA LYS A 208 -11.52 6.25 17.33
C LYS A 208 -12.03 7.40 16.45
N THR A 209 -11.23 8.43 16.22
CA THR A 209 -11.66 9.53 15.33
C THR A 209 -11.64 9.12 13.86
N LEU A 210 -10.98 8.01 13.50
CA LEU A 210 -11.10 7.44 12.17
C LEU A 210 -12.56 6.99 11.92
N PRO A 211 -13.17 7.41 10.80
CA PRO A 211 -14.54 7.04 10.47
C PRO A 211 -14.66 5.55 10.11
N MET A 212 -15.89 5.01 10.23
CA MET A 212 -16.21 3.67 9.69
C MET A 212 -15.83 3.59 8.21
N GLY A 213 -15.28 2.47 7.79
CA GLY A 213 -14.91 2.24 6.40
C GLY A 213 -13.50 2.71 6.05
N THR A 214 -12.72 3.22 7.01
CA THR A 214 -11.33 3.63 6.77
C THR A 214 -10.51 2.43 6.30
N PHE A 215 -10.51 1.34 7.06
CA PHE A 215 -9.75 0.15 6.71
C PHE A 215 -10.42 -0.62 5.58
N ALA A 216 -11.76 -0.65 5.52
CA ALA A 216 -12.48 -1.25 4.38
C ALA A 216 -12.04 -0.64 3.04
N ILE A 217 -11.90 0.70 2.97
CA ILE A 217 -11.42 1.39 1.77
C ILE A 217 -9.94 1.12 1.53
N VAL A 218 -9.07 1.24 2.53
CA VAL A 218 -7.62 1.05 2.34
C VAL A 218 -7.30 -0.37 1.86
N PHE A 219 -7.88 -1.37 2.52
CA PHE A 219 -7.67 -2.78 2.20
C PHE A 219 -8.35 -3.16 0.87
N GLY A 220 -9.58 -2.68 0.65
CA GLY A 220 -10.32 -2.94 -0.57
C GLY A 220 -9.66 -2.32 -1.80
N VAL A 221 -9.22 -1.06 -1.74
CA VAL A 221 -8.54 -0.37 -2.87
C VAL A 221 -7.18 -1.01 -3.15
N ASN A 222 -6.42 -1.39 -2.11
CA ASN A 222 -5.16 -2.09 -2.29
C ASN A 222 -5.36 -3.44 -2.98
N MET A 223 -6.29 -4.26 -2.48
CA MET A 223 -6.64 -5.53 -3.11
C MET A 223 -7.20 -5.33 -4.52
N LEU A 224 -7.98 -4.28 -4.77
CA LEU A 224 -8.50 -3.97 -6.10
C LEU A 224 -7.38 -3.74 -7.11
N GLY A 225 -6.37 -2.93 -6.78
CA GLY A 225 -5.22 -2.71 -7.65
C GLY A 225 -4.46 -4.01 -7.91
N MET A 226 -4.12 -4.75 -6.85
CA MET A 226 -3.35 -5.99 -6.97
C MET A 226 -4.08 -7.10 -7.73
N SER A 227 -5.38 -7.26 -7.47
CA SER A 227 -6.22 -8.26 -8.13
C SER A 227 -6.58 -7.87 -9.56
N PHE A 228 -6.65 -6.58 -9.88
CA PHE A 228 -6.82 -6.11 -11.25
C PHE A 228 -5.68 -6.61 -12.14
N MET A 229 -4.44 -6.59 -11.65
CA MET A 229 -3.26 -7.07 -12.38
C MET A 229 -3.18 -8.60 -12.55
N SER A 230 -4.05 -9.37 -11.90
CA SER A 230 -3.93 -10.84 -11.79
C SER A 230 -5.25 -11.58 -12.02
N ASP A 231 -6.29 -10.88 -12.46
CA ASP A 231 -7.63 -11.43 -12.74
C ASP A 231 -8.30 -12.18 -11.56
N GLU A 232 -7.99 -11.77 -10.32
CA GLU A 232 -8.52 -12.37 -9.09
C GLU A 232 -9.39 -11.38 -8.28
N GLN A 233 -10.24 -10.60 -8.97
CA GLN A 233 -11.03 -9.52 -8.38
C GLN A 233 -12.02 -10.00 -7.29
N ARG A 234 -12.27 -11.31 -7.20
CA ARG A 234 -13.06 -11.96 -6.15
C ARG A 234 -12.52 -11.69 -4.75
N LEU A 235 -11.20 -11.50 -4.60
CA LEU A 235 -10.54 -11.26 -3.32
C LEU A 235 -10.81 -9.86 -2.75
N VAL A 236 -11.28 -8.91 -3.57
CA VAL A 236 -11.58 -7.54 -3.16
C VAL A 236 -12.65 -7.50 -2.08
N ILE A 237 -13.69 -8.33 -2.20
CA ILE A 237 -14.77 -8.40 -1.21
C ILE A 237 -14.23 -8.90 0.13
N GLY A 238 -13.41 -9.96 0.13
CA GLY A 238 -12.78 -10.49 1.33
C GLY A 238 -11.90 -9.45 2.02
N ALA A 239 -11.06 -8.74 1.28
CA ALA A 239 -10.21 -7.68 1.81
C ALA A 239 -11.02 -6.50 2.37
N ALA A 240 -12.10 -6.08 1.69
CA ALA A 240 -12.98 -5.03 2.17
C ALA A 240 -13.72 -5.43 3.45
N LEU A 241 -14.18 -6.68 3.55
CA LEU A 241 -14.81 -7.24 4.76
C LEU A 241 -13.82 -7.32 5.93
N ALA A 242 -12.57 -7.71 5.68
CA ALA A 242 -11.52 -7.68 6.70
C ALA A 242 -11.24 -6.24 7.19
N GLY A 243 -11.27 -5.27 6.27
CA GLY A 243 -11.14 -3.86 6.65
C GLY A 243 -12.35 -3.37 7.46
N LEU A 244 -13.56 -3.79 7.11
CA LEU A 244 -14.76 -3.49 7.89
C LEU A 244 -14.68 -4.10 9.30
N PHE A 245 -14.15 -5.31 9.42
CA PHE A 245 -13.86 -5.94 10.70
C PHE A 245 -12.87 -5.09 11.52
N ALA A 246 -11.77 -4.64 10.93
CA ALA A 246 -10.82 -3.75 11.60
C ALA A 246 -11.47 -2.41 12.03
N ASP A 247 -12.36 -1.83 11.20
CA ASP A 247 -13.12 -0.63 11.57
C ASP A 247 -14.05 -0.88 12.78
N LEU A 248 -14.64 -2.08 12.88
CA LEU A 248 -15.46 -2.49 14.04
C LEU A 248 -14.60 -2.71 15.29
N GLU A 249 -13.43 -3.34 15.16
CA GLU A 249 -12.49 -3.53 16.26
C GLU A 249 -11.99 -2.21 16.82
N LEU A 250 -11.69 -1.24 15.95
CA LEU A 250 -11.31 0.11 16.36
C LEU A 250 -12.38 0.73 17.28
N ARG A 251 -13.66 0.52 16.98
CA ARG A 251 -14.80 1.02 17.77
C ARG A 251 -14.94 0.25 19.09
N ARG A 252 -14.86 -1.08 19.01
CA ARG A 252 -15.04 -2.00 20.14
C ARG A 252 -13.90 -1.88 21.15
N LEU A 253 -12.66 -2.04 20.70
CA LEU A 253 -11.48 -2.13 21.55
C LEU A 253 -10.99 -0.76 22.02
N SER A 254 -11.22 0.28 21.22
CA SER A 254 -10.71 1.63 21.49
C SER A 254 -9.16 1.67 21.56
N PRO A 255 -8.43 1.08 20.61
CA PRO A 255 -6.97 1.00 20.69
C PRO A 255 -6.36 2.41 20.71
N SER A 256 -5.48 2.65 21.68
CA SER A 256 -4.74 3.91 21.84
C SER A 256 -3.44 3.65 22.65
N PRO A 257 -2.49 4.59 22.65
CA PRO A 257 -1.29 4.51 23.49
C PRO A 257 -1.59 4.33 24.98
N GLU A 258 -2.70 4.87 25.46
CA GLU A 258 -3.19 4.78 26.85
C GLU A 258 -3.83 3.42 27.15
N ARG A 259 -4.17 2.65 26.11
CA ARG A 259 -4.76 1.30 26.21
C ARG A 259 -3.88 0.27 25.49
N PRO A 260 -2.66 -0.03 25.96
CA PRO A 260 -1.71 -0.89 25.25
C PRO A 260 -2.26 -2.29 24.96
N ARG A 261 -3.06 -2.86 25.87
CA ARG A 261 -3.69 -4.18 25.63
C ARG A 261 -4.63 -4.13 24.43
N ALA A 262 -5.52 -3.13 24.36
CA ALA A 262 -6.42 -2.95 23.23
C ALA A 262 -5.66 -2.70 21.92
N PHE A 263 -4.58 -1.93 21.96
CA PHE A 263 -3.72 -1.68 20.80
C PHE A 263 -3.03 -2.95 20.29
N ARG A 264 -2.50 -3.77 21.21
CA ARG A 264 -1.87 -5.07 20.90
C ARG A 264 -2.88 -6.09 20.36
N THR A 265 -4.07 -6.12 20.95
CA THR A 265 -5.18 -6.97 20.49
C THR A 265 -5.59 -6.60 19.06
N PHE A 266 -5.86 -5.32 18.78
CA PHE A 266 -6.14 -4.84 17.42
C PHE A 266 -5.00 -5.19 16.45
N ALA A 267 -3.75 -5.02 16.87
CA ALA A 267 -2.58 -5.31 16.04
C ALA A 267 -2.45 -6.80 15.68
N ALA A 268 -2.91 -7.71 16.53
CA ALA A 268 -2.90 -9.14 16.26
C ALA A 268 -4.13 -9.60 15.47
N GLU A 269 -5.32 -9.10 15.83
CA GLU A 269 -6.60 -9.53 15.24
C GLU A 269 -6.76 -9.01 13.80
N ALA A 270 -6.40 -7.76 13.50
CA ALA A 270 -6.57 -7.17 12.18
C ALA A 270 -5.86 -7.93 11.03
N PRO A 271 -4.54 -8.24 11.10
CA PRO A 271 -3.89 -9.05 10.06
C PRO A 271 -4.39 -10.50 10.03
N ALA A 272 -4.70 -11.11 11.18
CA ALA A 272 -5.24 -12.47 11.24
C ALA A 272 -6.61 -12.55 10.54
N ALA A 273 -7.49 -11.57 10.77
CA ALA A 273 -8.79 -11.46 10.13
C ALA A 273 -8.65 -11.22 8.62
N TYR A 274 -7.68 -10.42 8.19
CA TYR A 274 -7.38 -10.24 6.77
C TYR A 274 -6.94 -11.56 6.11
N ALA A 275 -5.99 -12.27 6.72
CA ALA A 275 -5.56 -13.58 6.22
C ALA A 275 -6.74 -14.56 6.13
N LEU A 276 -7.55 -14.64 7.20
CA LEU A 276 -8.73 -15.48 7.23
C LEU A 276 -9.72 -15.13 6.11
N ALA A 277 -10.03 -13.85 5.91
CA ALA A 277 -10.96 -13.41 4.88
C ALA A 277 -10.46 -13.76 3.46
N VAL A 278 -9.15 -13.61 3.20
CA VAL A 278 -8.55 -14.01 1.93
C VAL A 278 -8.63 -15.53 1.74
N PHE A 279 -8.26 -16.34 2.74
CA PHE A 279 -8.34 -17.80 2.63
C PHE A 279 -9.77 -18.31 2.48
N VAL A 280 -10.73 -17.74 3.22
CA VAL A 280 -12.16 -18.05 3.08
C VAL A 280 -12.66 -17.71 1.68
N SER A 281 -12.27 -16.54 1.15
CA SER A 281 -12.61 -16.15 -0.23
C SER A 281 -12.05 -17.16 -1.23
N LEU A 282 -10.78 -17.55 -1.09
CA LEU A 282 -10.15 -18.54 -1.96
C LEU A 282 -10.81 -19.93 -1.88
N MET A 283 -11.15 -20.40 -0.67
CA MET A 283 -11.85 -21.68 -0.48
C MET A 283 -13.25 -21.69 -1.09
N ALA A 284 -13.95 -20.55 -1.07
CA ALA A 284 -15.28 -20.43 -1.65
C ALA A 284 -15.27 -20.42 -3.19
N THR A 285 -14.18 -19.97 -3.81
CA THR A 285 -14.13 -19.71 -5.25
C THR A 285 -13.22 -20.65 -6.03
N ALA A 286 -12.30 -21.35 -5.37
CA ALA A 286 -11.27 -22.15 -6.02
C ALA A 286 -10.82 -23.34 -5.17
N LYS A 287 -10.10 -24.28 -5.80
CA LYS A 287 -9.46 -25.40 -5.10
C LYS A 287 -8.18 -24.89 -4.42
N LEU A 288 -8.26 -24.69 -3.10
CA LEU A 288 -7.11 -24.39 -2.25
C LEU A 288 -6.20 -25.63 -2.16
N TRP A 289 -4.95 -25.54 -2.63
CA TRP A 289 -3.98 -26.63 -2.50
C TRP A 289 -3.21 -26.59 -1.17
N TRP A 290 -3.33 -25.50 -0.41
CA TRP A 290 -2.73 -25.36 0.91
C TRP A 290 -3.40 -26.29 1.92
N SER A 291 -2.58 -27.00 2.69
CA SER A 291 -3.08 -27.83 3.78
C SER A 291 -3.64 -26.99 4.93
N VAL A 292 -4.42 -27.63 5.81
CA VAL A 292 -4.93 -26.97 7.01
C VAL A 292 -3.82 -26.35 7.86
N HIS A 293 -2.66 -26.99 7.94
CA HIS A 293 -1.51 -26.49 8.70
C HIS A 293 -0.93 -25.20 8.10
N MET A 294 -0.90 -25.08 6.77
CA MET A 294 -0.35 -23.89 6.10
C MET A 294 -1.22 -22.66 6.30
N TRP A 295 -2.52 -22.76 5.98
CA TRP A 295 -3.37 -21.56 6.02
C TRP A 295 -3.70 -21.15 7.46
N THR A 296 -3.96 -22.10 8.37
CA THR A 296 -4.16 -21.77 9.81
C THR A 296 -2.87 -21.25 10.46
N GLY A 297 -1.72 -21.85 10.13
CA GLY A 297 -0.41 -21.39 10.59
C GLY A 297 -0.09 -19.97 10.10
N THR A 298 -0.41 -19.66 8.85
CA THR A 298 -0.19 -18.32 8.28
C THR A 298 -1.07 -17.26 8.95
N ILE A 299 -2.33 -17.58 9.26
CA ILE A 299 -3.21 -16.69 10.05
C ILE A 299 -2.59 -16.40 11.42
N ALA A 300 -2.13 -17.44 12.13
CA ALA A 300 -1.51 -17.29 13.44
C ALA A 300 -0.22 -16.44 13.36
N MET A 301 0.65 -16.72 12.39
CA MET A 301 1.90 -15.99 12.19
C MET A 301 1.68 -14.53 11.80
N ALA A 302 0.65 -14.22 11.01
CA ALA A 302 0.27 -12.84 10.68
C ALA A 302 -0.15 -12.07 11.94
N GLY A 303 -0.92 -12.69 12.83
CA GLY A 303 -1.27 -12.10 14.13
C GLY A 303 -0.06 -11.89 15.05
N ILE A 304 0.87 -12.84 15.09
CA ILE A 304 2.13 -12.72 15.84
C ILE A 304 2.99 -11.57 15.29
N ALA A 305 3.13 -11.46 13.97
CA ALA A 305 3.86 -10.36 13.34
C ALA A 305 3.25 -8.99 13.69
N GLY A 306 1.92 -8.89 13.64
CA GLY A 306 1.19 -7.70 14.08
C GLY A 306 1.43 -7.35 15.56
N LEU A 307 1.48 -8.35 16.44
CA LEU A 307 1.84 -8.17 17.84
C LEU A 307 3.26 -7.60 18.01
N PHE A 308 4.25 -8.09 17.26
CA PHE A 308 5.61 -7.53 17.28
C PHE A 308 5.65 -6.07 16.80
N LEU A 309 4.93 -5.75 15.72
CA LEU A 309 4.81 -4.37 15.23
C LEU A 309 4.16 -3.44 16.28
N SER A 310 3.23 -3.97 17.07
CA SER A 310 2.62 -3.22 18.17
C SER A 310 3.61 -2.92 19.30
N CYS A 311 4.58 -3.82 19.56
CA CYS A 311 5.66 -3.58 20.52
C CYS A 311 6.64 -2.54 20.02
N LEU A 312 6.94 -2.49 18.71
CA LEU A 312 7.74 -1.41 18.12
C LEU A 312 7.00 -0.06 18.16
N SER A 313 5.68 -0.09 17.90
CA SER A 313 4.84 1.11 17.93
C SER A 313 4.61 1.63 19.35
N LEU A 314 4.44 0.74 20.32
CA LEU A 314 4.29 1.01 21.75
C LEU A 314 5.27 0.16 22.56
N PRO A 315 6.53 0.62 22.68
CA PRO A 315 7.56 -0.06 23.45
C PRO A 315 7.09 -0.37 24.88
N PRO A 316 7.43 -1.55 25.43
CA PRO A 316 7.23 -1.83 26.85
C PRO A 316 7.91 -0.75 27.71
N LYS A 317 7.30 -0.39 28.83
CA LYS A 317 7.95 0.49 29.79
C LYS A 317 9.20 -0.22 30.34
N MET A 318 10.34 0.46 30.28
CA MET A 318 11.54 0.01 30.97
C MET A 318 11.32 0.14 32.49
N PRO A 319 11.92 -0.75 33.30
CA PRO A 319 11.95 -0.57 34.75
C PRO A 319 12.57 0.80 35.11
N ASP A 320 12.04 1.45 36.14
CA ASP A 320 12.60 2.71 36.62
C ASP A 320 14.07 2.48 37.05
N GLY A 321 15.00 3.26 36.51
CA GLY A 321 16.43 3.20 36.85
C GLY A 321 17.38 2.62 35.81
N VAL A 322 16.88 2.13 34.67
CA VAL A 322 17.72 1.72 33.53
C VAL A 322 17.72 2.83 32.48
N ARG A 323 18.83 3.58 32.39
CA ARG A 323 19.12 4.50 31.27
C ARG A 323 19.87 3.77 30.18
#